data_AF-A0A8J5J5M8-F1
#
_entry.id   AF-A0A8J5J5M8-F1
#
_cell.length_a   1.000
_cell.length_b   1.000
_cell.length_c   1.000
_cell.angle_alpha   90.00
_cell.angle_beta   90.00
_cell.angle_gamma   90.00
#
_symmetry.space_group_name_H-M   'P 1'
#
loop_
_entity.id
_entity.type
_entity.pdbx_description
1 polymer ?
#
loop_
_entity_poly.entity_id
_entity_poly.type
_entity_poly.pdbx_seq_one_letter_code
_entity_poly.pdbx_strand_id
1 'polypeptide(L)'
;LVVYLHINVWVVKPEVTPDPYSHSGHATPDPTNTFSPAIGWDSTKNYEYIAEMRDVFTGPVFDLEDHYEGAHDSFDLDKILRNASHIRTGLYRGVYSGASGFIYGINSVWQMYEPRSVLLRDSYWYPAQINQNESGAWREDIYFEGATQAKHVTKPLSGLSTAVLESLEPARELLSSPSNHTDKSVNKYE
;
A
#
# COMPACT_ATOMS: atom_id res chain seq x y z
N LEU A 1 -18.70 -15.00 -5.73
CA LEU A 1 -17.52 -14.15 -5.99
C LEU A 1 -18.01 -12.71 -6.08
N VAL A 2 -17.91 -11.95 -4.99
CA VAL A 2 -18.27 -10.53 -4.98
C VAL A 2 -16.96 -9.76 -5.04
N VAL A 3 -16.51 -9.43 -6.25
CA VAL A 3 -15.51 -8.40 -6.48
C VAL A 3 -16.26 -7.09 -6.50
N TYR A 4 -16.23 -6.33 -5.42
CA TYR A 4 -16.74 -4.96 -5.42
C TYR A 4 -15.67 -4.05 -6.02
N LEU A 5 -15.55 -4.08 -7.34
CA LEU A 5 -14.82 -3.07 -8.11
C LEU A 5 -15.88 -2.26 -8.88
N HIS A 6 -16.36 -1.18 -8.28
CA HIS A 6 -17.24 -0.21 -8.96
C HIS A 6 -16.41 1.00 -9.42
N ILE A 7 -15.38 0.73 -10.21
CA ILE A 7 -14.71 1.73 -11.04
C ILE A 7 -14.47 1.09 -12.41
N ASN A 8 -15.24 1.53 -13.40
CA ASN A 8 -14.97 1.25 -14.81
C ASN A 8 -13.67 1.94 -15.19
N VAL A 9 -12.52 1.27 -15.04
CA VAL A 9 -11.22 1.79 -15.49
C VAL A 9 -10.71 0.92 -16.62
N TRP A 10 -10.53 1.55 -17.77
CA TRP A 10 -9.86 0.96 -18.92
C TRP A 10 -8.36 0.82 -18.60
N VAL A 11 -7.87 -0.41 -18.52
CA VAL A 11 -6.44 -0.70 -18.42
C VAL A 11 -5.84 -0.52 -19.81
N VAL A 12 -5.30 0.66 -20.09
CA VAL A 12 -4.51 0.89 -21.31
C VAL A 12 -3.09 0.38 -21.02
N LYS A 13 -2.66 -0.65 -21.75
CA LYS A 13 -1.29 -1.13 -21.74
C LYS A 13 -0.38 0.00 -22.24
N PRO A 14 0.55 0.55 -21.45
CA PRO A 14 1.38 1.63 -21.93
C PRO A 14 2.50 1.06 -22.78
N GLU A 15 2.39 1.25 -24.09
CA GLU A 15 3.58 1.33 -24.94
C GLU A 15 4.23 2.68 -24.62
N VAL A 16 5.34 2.65 -23.87
CA VAL A 16 6.36 3.71 -23.71
C VAL A 16 6.16 4.84 -22.66
N THR A 17 5.28 4.72 -21.65
CA THR A 17 5.29 5.65 -20.48
C THR A 17 5.95 5.05 -19.23
N PRO A 18 6.54 5.86 -18.33
CA PRO A 18 6.93 5.40 -16.99
C PRO A 18 5.73 4.69 -16.35
N ASP A 19 5.98 3.54 -15.71
CA ASP A 19 4.91 2.74 -15.12
C ASP A 19 4.05 3.60 -14.19
N PRO A 20 2.72 3.71 -14.41
CA PRO A 20 1.82 4.56 -13.62
C PRO A 20 1.53 3.99 -12.22
N TYR A 21 2.44 3.17 -11.69
CA TYR A 21 2.23 2.26 -10.58
C TYR A 21 3.26 2.52 -9.50
N SER A 22 2.78 2.97 -8.33
CA SER A 22 3.63 3.06 -7.14
C SER A 22 3.64 1.72 -6.42
N HIS A 23 4.83 1.29 -6.05
CA HIS A 23 5.05 0.12 -5.23
C HIS A 23 5.92 0.62 -4.08
N SER A 24 5.32 0.86 -2.92
CA SER A 24 6.03 1.41 -1.78
C SER A 24 6.86 0.36 -1.03
N GLY A 25 6.54 -0.91 -1.26
CA GLY A 25 7.33 -2.05 -0.82
C GLY A 25 7.10 -2.43 0.63
N HIS A 26 7.78 -3.50 1.08
CA HIS A 26 7.51 -4.10 2.39
C HIS A 26 8.58 -3.80 3.44
N ALA A 27 9.62 -3.04 3.09
CA ALA A 27 10.83 -2.90 3.88
C ALA A 27 11.07 -1.47 4.38
N THR A 28 11.45 -1.31 5.65
CA THR A 28 12.10 -0.09 6.11
C THR A 28 13.60 -0.12 5.76
N PRO A 29 14.25 1.02 5.46
CA PRO A 29 15.68 1.04 5.15
C PRO A 29 16.48 0.50 6.33
N ASP A 30 17.20 -0.59 6.11
CA ASP A 30 18.05 -1.21 7.10
C ASP A 30 19.46 -1.32 6.52
N PRO A 31 20.44 -0.56 7.05
CA PRO A 31 21.80 -0.56 6.53
C PRO A 31 22.54 -1.89 6.73
N THR A 32 21.95 -2.84 7.47
CA THR A 32 22.54 -4.14 7.79
C THR A 32 21.90 -5.30 7.04
N ASN A 33 20.73 -5.10 6.41
CA ASN A 33 19.99 -6.16 5.73
C ASN A 33 20.45 -6.31 4.27
N THR A 34 20.69 -7.56 3.85
CA THR A 34 21.11 -7.91 2.49
C THR A 34 19.93 -8.17 1.54
N PHE A 35 18.70 -8.20 2.06
CA PHE A 35 17.51 -8.17 1.24
C PHE A 35 17.48 -6.83 0.50
N SER A 36 17.78 -6.88 -0.79
CA SER A 36 17.57 -5.76 -1.70
C SER A 36 16.18 -5.92 -2.31
N PRO A 37 15.10 -5.34 -1.73
CA PRO A 37 13.99 -4.95 -2.60
C PRO A 37 14.60 -4.03 -3.68
N ALA A 38 13.94 -3.84 -4.83
CA ALA A 38 14.42 -2.89 -5.84
C ALA A 38 14.96 -1.63 -5.13
N ILE A 39 16.27 -1.37 -5.29
CA ILE A 39 17.11 -0.65 -4.33
C ILE A 39 16.45 0.62 -3.80
N GLY A 40 16.40 0.79 -2.47
CA GLY A 40 16.22 2.10 -1.82
C GLY A 40 14.79 2.47 -1.41
N TRP A 41 13.83 1.53 -1.38
CA TRP A 41 12.46 1.87 -1.02
C TRP A 41 12.20 1.91 0.49
N ASP A 42 11.94 3.12 1.02
CA ASP A 42 11.42 3.31 2.37
C ASP A 42 9.91 3.22 2.34
N SER A 43 9.40 2.04 2.67
CA SER A 43 7.98 1.76 2.72
C SER A 43 7.18 2.62 3.69
N THR A 44 7.83 3.22 4.70
CA THR A 44 7.14 4.20 5.56
C THR A 44 6.93 5.54 4.84
N LYS A 45 7.53 5.73 3.67
CA LYS A 45 7.49 6.95 2.88
C LYS A 45 6.88 6.74 1.51
N ASN A 46 5.86 5.89 1.42
CA ASN A 46 5.08 5.70 0.19
C ASN A 46 4.63 7.02 -0.47
N TYR A 47 4.34 8.05 0.34
CA TYR A 47 4.02 9.39 -0.13
C TYR A 47 5.12 10.09 -0.95
N GLU A 48 6.41 9.77 -0.74
CA GLU A 48 7.51 10.31 -1.57
C GLU A 48 7.44 9.73 -2.98
N TYR A 49 7.18 8.42 -3.12
CA TYR A 49 7.02 7.77 -4.43
C TYR A 49 5.77 8.25 -5.18
N ILE A 50 4.66 8.47 -4.46
CA ILE A 50 3.46 9.05 -5.05
C ILE A 50 3.76 10.45 -5.58
N ALA A 51 4.44 11.30 -4.80
CA ALA A 51 4.83 12.64 -5.24
C ALA A 51 5.76 12.59 -6.46
N GLU A 52 6.80 11.76 -6.44
CA GLU A 52 7.73 11.58 -7.57
C GLU A 52 7.01 11.11 -8.84
N MET A 53 6.04 10.19 -8.73
CA MET A 53 5.25 9.75 -9.87
C MET A 53 4.33 10.85 -10.39
N ARG A 54 3.69 11.62 -9.49
CA ARG A 54 2.85 12.75 -9.89
C ARG A 54 3.64 13.88 -10.55
N ASP A 55 4.92 14.05 -10.20
CA ASP A 55 5.82 15.01 -10.84
C ASP A 55 6.12 14.66 -12.31
N VAL A 56 6.05 13.39 -12.70
CA VAL A 56 6.39 12.92 -14.05
C VAL A 56 5.21 12.35 -14.83
N PHE A 57 4.09 12.06 -14.17
CA PHE A 57 2.90 11.43 -14.75
C PHE A 57 1.63 12.19 -14.37
N THR A 58 0.95 12.71 -15.40
CA THR A 58 -0.27 13.50 -15.23
C THR A 58 -1.53 12.67 -15.01
N GLY A 59 -1.47 11.35 -15.23
CA GLY A 59 -2.59 10.44 -15.03
C GLY A 59 -2.77 10.01 -13.57
N PRO A 60 -3.74 9.12 -13.30
CA PRO A 60 -3.99 8.60 -11.96
C PRO A 60 -2.83 7.73 -11.49
N VAL A 61 -2.33 7.98 -10.28
CA VAL A 61 -1.29 7.17 -9.63
C VAL A 61 -1.97 6.29 -8.57
N PHE A 62 -1.67 5.00 -8.55
CA PHE A 62 -2.16 4.07 -7.53
C PHE A 62 -1.00 3.54 -6.68
N ASP A 63 -1.21 3.42 -5.38
CA ASP A 63 -0.35 2.62 -4.50
C ASP A 63 -0.79 1.15 -4.61
N LEU A 64 -0.07 0.38 -5.41
CA LEU A 64 -0.43 -1.00 -5.74
C LEU A 64 -0.04 -1.99 -4.66
N GLU A 65 0.99 -1.68 -3.89
CA GLU A 65 1.59 -2.63 -2.96
C GLU A 65 2.28 -1.87 -1.83
N ASP A 66 1.42 -1.33 -0.97
CA ASP A 66 1.78 -0.96 0.39
C ASP A 66 1.93 -2.24 1.25
N HIS A 67 2.35 -2.06 2.49
CA HIS A 67 2.51 -3.11 3.47
C HIS A 67 1.34 -4.09 3.54
N TYR A 68 1.66 -5.39 3.69
CA TYR A 68 0.66 -6.39 3.99
C TYR A 68 0.39 -6.52 5.50
N GLU A 69 -0.88 -6.58 5.88
CA GLU A 69 -1.25 -6.90 7.26
C GLU A 69 -0.90 -8.36 7.56
N GLY A 70 -0.31 -8.60 8.74
CA GLY A 70 0.20 -9.93 9.11
C GLY A 70 1.50 -10.33 8.41
N ALA A 71 2.13 -9.44 7.62
CA ALA A 71 3.52 -9.61 7.20
C ALA A 71 4.47 -9.01 8.24
N HIS A 72 5.65 -9.59 8.39
CA HIS A 72 6.74 -8.91 9.07
C HIS A 72 7.35 -7.83 8.17
N ASP A 73 7.91 -6.77 8.74
CA ASP A 73 8.69 -5.79 7.99
C ASP A 73 9.83 -6.49 7.22
N SER A 74 9.99 -6.16 5.93
CA SER A 74 10.89 -6.85 4.98
C SER A 74 10.67 -8.36 4.88
N PHE A 75 9.52 -8.86 5.34
CA PHE A 75 9.26 -10.28 5.56
C PHE A 75 10.28 -10.94 6.51
N ASP A 76 10.90 -10.20 7.42
CA ASP A 76 11.91 -10.70 8.34
C ASP A 76 11.28 -11.02 9.71
N LEU A 77 11.33 -12.29 10.14
CA LEU A 77 10.69 -12.75 11.38
C LEU A 77 11.22 -12.04 12.64
N ASP A 78 12.42 -11.47 12.59
CA ASP A 78 13.01 -10.73 13.71
C ASP A 78 12.51 -9.26 13.76
N LYS A 79 11.84 -8.79 12.72
CA LYS A 79 11.26 -7.45 12.64
C LYS A 79 9.79 -7.43 13.04
N ILE A 80 9.22 -6.23 13.14
CA ILE A 80 7.84 -6.05 13.59
C ILE A 80 6.83 -6.75 12.69
N LEU A 81 5.79 -7.34 13.28
CA LEU A 81 4.60 -7.79 12.56
C LEU A 81 3.67 -6.59 12.28
N ARG A 82 3.35 -6.35 11.01
CA ARG A 82 2.50 -5.24 10.58
C ARG A 82 1.05 -5.51 10.96
N ASN A 83 0.47 -4.60 11.73
CA ASN A 83 -0.93 -4.61 12.16
C ASN A 83 -1.75 -3.52 11.44
N ALA A 84 -3.07 -3.51 11.64
CA ALA A 84 -3.99 -2.52 11.07
C ALA A 84 -3.54 -1.05 11.20
N SER A 85 -2.89 -0.66 12.31
CA SER A 85 -2.43 0.73 12.47
C SER A 85 -1.30 1.10 11.50
N HIS A 86 -0.39 0.16 11.24
CA HIS A 86 0.68 0.35 10.26
C HIS A 86 0.10 0.49 8.86
N ILE A 87 -0.85 -0.39 8.52
CA ILE A 87 -1.56 -0.37 7.24
C ILE A 87 -2.26 0.97 7.04
N ARG A 88 -3.12 1.38 7.98
CA ARG A 88 -3.85 2.65 7.85
C ARG A 88 -2.88 3.82 7.66
N THR A 89 -1.75 3.83 8.36
CA THR A 89 -0.75 4.89 8.22
C THR A 89 -0.23 5.00 6.78
N GLY A 90 0.13 3.87 6.16
CA GLY A 90 0.53 3.83 4.75
C GLY A 90 -0.60 4.25 3.81
N LEU A 91 -1.80 3.69 3.96
CA LEU A 91 -2.94 4.01 3.10
C LEU A 91 -3.34 5.50 3.15
N TYR A 92 -3.38 6.10 4.35
CA TYR A 92 -3.63 7.54 4.50
C TYR A 92 -2.52 8.38 3.87
N ARG A 93 -1.25 7.99 4.04
CA ARG A 93 -0.12 8.68 3.41
C ARG A 93 -0.20 8.62 1.88
N GLY A 94 -0.54 7.48 1.30
CA GLY A 94 -0.70 7.32 -0.15
C GLY A 94 -1.82 8.20 -0.72
N VAL A 95 -3.04 8.09 -0.19
CA VAL A 95 -4.20 8.86 -0.71
C VAL A 95 -4.00 10.37 -0.55
N TYR A 96 -3.60 10.83 0.63
CA TYR A 96 -3.50 12.26 0.91
C TYR A 96 -2.20 12.90 0.37
N SER A 97 -1.32 12.11 -0.24
CA SER A 97 -0.19 12.60 -1.05
C SER A 97 -0.46 12.60 -2.55
N GLY A 98 -1.67 12.22 -2.99
CA GLY A 98 -2.10 12.37 -4.38
C GLY A 98 -2.38 11.07 -5.11
N ALA A 99 -2.36 9.92 -4.44
CA ALA A 99 -2.80 8.67 -5.05
C ALA A 99 -4.30 8.71 -5.33
N SER A 100 -4.71 8.27 -6.51
CA SER A 100 -6.11 8.10 -6.91
C SER A 100 -6.79 6.90 -6.21
N GLY A 101 -6.00 6.05 -5.57
CA GLY A 101 -6.46 4.94 -4.77
C GLY A 101 -5.31 4.08 -4.26
N PHE A 102 -5.67 2.97 -3.62
CA PHE A 102 -4.72 2.03 -3.04
C PHE A 102 -5.24 0.60 -3.17
N ILE A 103 -4.33 -0.36 -3.03
CA ILE A 103 -4.64 -1.77 -2.80
C ILE A 103 -4.31 -2.10 -1.34
N TYR A 104 -5.27 -2.71 -0.65
CA TYR A 104 -5.03 -3.29 0.68
C TYR A 104 -4.67 -4.77 0.51
N GLY A 105 -3.63 -5.23 1.20
CA GLY A 105 -3.22 -6.63 1.18
C GLY A 105 -3.00 -7.21 2.57
N ILE A 106 -3.18 -8.53 2.66
CA ILE A 106 -2.96 -9.35 3.84
C ILE A 106 -2.05 -10.50 3.41
N ASN A 107 -1.01 -10.78 4.20
CA ASN A 107 0.05 -11.70 3.80
C ASN A 107 -0.46 -13.12 3.49
N SER A 108 -1.39 -13.62 4.29
CA SER A 108 -2.00 -14.94 4.07
C SER A 108 -3.00 -14.94 2.92
N VAL A 109 -3.72 -13.83 2.69
CA VAL A 109 -4.80 -13.75 1.69
C VAL A 109 -4.28 -13.71 0.26
N TRP A 110 -3.26 -12.89 -0.03
CA TRP A 110 -2.72 -12.85 -1.40
C TRP A 110 -2.10 -14.20 -1.80
N GLN A 111 -1.60 -14.95 -0.80
CA GLN A 111 -1.10 -16.31 -0.98
C GLN A 111 -2.21 -17.36 -1.05
N MET A 112 -3.42 -17.06 -0.58
CA MET A 112 -4.48 -18.03 -0.26
C MET A 112 -4.05 -19.11 0.76
N TYR A 113 -3.12 -18.78 1.66
CA TYR A 113 -2.46 -19.74 2.54
C TYR A 113 -3.43 -20.36 3.58
N GLU A 114 -3.34 -21.68 3.73
CA GLU A 114 -4.07 -22.47 4.73
C GLU A 114 -3.10 -23.44 5.45
N PRO A 115 -3.21 -23.60 6.78
CA PRO A 115 -2.46 -24.61 7.49
C PRO A 115 -2.78 -26.01 6.97
N ARG A 116 -1.77 -26.87 6.88
CA ARG A 116 -1.93 -28.25 6.38
C ARG A 116 -3.04 -29.03 7.10
N SER A 117 -3.18 -28.79 8.40
CA SER A 117 -4.14 -29.48 9.29
C SER A 117 -5.60 -29.23 8.94
N VAL A 118 -5.92 -28.16 8.20
CA VAL A 118 -7.31 -27.78 7.87
C VAL A 118 -7.65 -28.03 6.39
N LEU A 119 -6.71 -28.55 5.61
CA LEU A 119 -6.92 -28.88 4.21
C LEU A 119 -7.58 -30.26 4.06
N LEU A 120 -8.47 -30.38 3.08
CA LEU A 120 -9.16 -31.65 2.77
C LEU A 120 -8.20 -32.73 2.25
N ARG A 121 -7.12 -32.32 1.59
CA ARG A 121 -6.11 -33.21 0.99
C ARG A 121 -4.74 -32.59 1.14
N ASP A 122 -3.76 -33.43 1.48
CA ASP A 122 -2.34 -33.03 1.54
C ASP A 122 -1.83 -32.45 0.21
N SER A 123 -2.37 -32.89 -0.93
CA SER A 123 -1.99 -32.38 -2.25
C SER A 123 -2.37 -30.92 -2.50
N TYR A 124 -3.19 -30.31 -1.63
CA TYR A 124 -3.55 -28.89 -1.71
C TYR A 124 -2.59 -28.01 -0.90
N TRP A 125 -1.76 -28.62 -0.07
CA TRP A 125 -0.83 -27.88 0.77
C TRP A 125 0.39 -27.44 -0.04
N TYR A 126 0.85 -26.23 0.25
CA TYR A 126 2.12 -25.68 -0.20
C TYR A 126 2.81 -25.00 0.98
N PRO A 127 4.15 -24.96 0.99
CA PRO A 127 4.90 -24.32 2.07
C PRO A 127 4.59 -22.83 2.12
N ALA A 128 4.57 -22.28 3.34
CA ALA A 128 4.46 -20.84 3.57
C ALA A 128 5.56 -20.10 2.79
N GLN A 129 5.20 -19.03 2.09
CA GLN A 129 6.14 -18.19 1.36
C GLN A 129 6.38 -16.89 2.14
N ILE A 130 7.53 -16.25 1.90
CA ILE A 130 7.90 -14.94 2.46
C ILE A 130 7.61 -14.81 3.96
N ASN A 131 7.99 -15.84 4.71
CA ASN A 131 7.85 -15.90 6.17
C ASN A 131 6.40 -15.68 6.65
N GLN A 132 5.41 -16.14 5.88
CA GLN A 132 4.03 -16.28 6.34
C GLN A 132 3.97 -17.17 7.59
N ASN A 133 3.17 -16.76 8.57
CA ASN A 133 2.92 -17.57 9.76
C ASN A 133 2.19 -18.86 9.36
N GLU A 134 2.81 -20.01 9.61
CA GLU A 134 2.26 -21.32 9.23
C GLU A 134 0.95 -21.68 9.95
N SER A 135 0.68 -21.01 11.07
CA SER A 135 -0.59 -21.16 11.81
C SER A 135 -1.69 -20.20 11.33
N GLY A 136 -1.36 -19.21 10.49
CA GLY A 136 -2.34 -18.27 9.92
C GLY A 136 -3.12 -18.90 8.77
N ALA A 137 -4.32 -18.39 8.51
CA ALA A 137 -5.23 -18.92 7.49
C ALA A 137 -5.96 -17.77 6.78
N TRP A 138 -5.90 -17.73 5.44
CA TRP A 138 -6.51 -16.63 4.67
C TRP A 138 -8.00 -16.43 4.99
N ARG A 139 -8.73 -17.53 5.23
CA ARG A 139 -10.18 -17.50 5.50
C ARG A 139 -10.52 -16.84 6.83
N GLU A 140 -9.58 -16.82 7.76
CA GLU A 140 -9.71 -16.19 9.08
C GLU A 140 -9.16 -14.76 9.00
N ASP A 141 -7.99 -14.61 8.40
CA ASP A 141 -7.27 -13.35 8.30
C ASP A 141 -7.94 -12.33 7.36
N ILE A 142 -8.82 -12.75 6.44
CA ILE A 142 -9.65 -11.84 5.63
C ILE A 142 -10.51 -10.89 6.49
N TYR A 143 -10.71 -11.24 7.77
CA TYR A 143 -11.42 -10.43 8.76
C TYR A 143 -10.50 -9.59 9.64
N PHE A 144 -9.21 -9.47 9.32
CA PHE A 144 -8.32 -8.53 10.00
C PHE A 144 -8.89 -7.12 10.05
N GLU A 145 -8.52 -6.40 11.11
CA GLU A 145 -9.09 -5.10 11.44
C GLU A 145 -8.88 -4.11 10.27
N GLY A 146 -7.71 -4.12 9.64
CA GLY A 146 -7.40 -3.27 8.49
C GLY A 146 -8.35 -3.47 7.31
N ALA A 147 -8.79 -4.71 7.05
CA ALA A 147 -9.73 -5.01 5.96
C ALA A 147 -11.06 -4.27 6.13
N THR A 148 -11.53 -4.17 7.38
CA THR A 148 -12.80 -3.48 7.68
C THR A 148 -12.66 -1.96 7.70
N GLN A 149 -11.43 -1.46 7.87
CA GLN A 149 -11.13 -0.05 8.07
C GLN A 149 -10.56 0.65 6.83
N ALA A 150 -10.00 -0.08 5.88
CA ALA A 150 -9.42 0.51 4.66
C ALA A 150 -10.42 1.44 3.94
N LYS A 151 -11.70 1.08 3.91
CA LYS A 151 -12.79 1.91 3.37
C LYS A 151 -12.91 3.31 4.00
N HIS A 152 -12.40 3.51 5.21
CA HIS A 152 -12.45 4.79 5.91
C HIS A 152 -11.43 5.80 5.40
N VAL A 153 -10.40 5.35 4.67
CA VAL A 153 -9.38 6.23 4.09
C VAL A 153 -9.99 7.17 3.05
N THR A 154 -10.88 6.66 2.18
CA THR A 154 -11.54 7.45 1.14
C THR A 154 -12.91 8.00 1.56
N LYS A 155 -13.41 7.63 2.75
CA LYS A 155 -14.74 8.05 3.22
C LYS A 155 -14.94 9.59 3.23
N PRO A 156 -13.96 10.43 3.64
CA PRO A 156 -14.10 11.88 3.57
C PRO A 156 -14.30 12.43 2.14
N LEU A 157 -13.85 11.69 1.13
CA LEU A 157 -13.92 12.07 -0.28
C LEU A 157 -15.21 11.58 -0.97
N SER A 158 -15.91 10.62 -0.36
CA SER A 158 -17.05 9.90 -0.98
C SER A 158 -18.27 10.76 -1.35
N GLY A 159 -18.38 11.98 -0.81
CA GLY A 159 -19.47 12.92 -1.11
C GLY A 159 -19.13 13.95 -2.18
N LEU A 160 -17.90 13.96 -2.70
CA LEU A 160 -17.45 14.93 -3.70
C LEU A 160 -17.87 14.48 -5.10
N SER A 161 -18.14 15.45 -5.99
CA SER A 161 -18.36 15.15 -7.40
C SER A 161 -17.03 14.79 -8.07
N THR A 162 -17.09 14.07 -9.19
CA THR A 162 -15.90 13.75 -10.00
C THR A 162 -15.09 15.00 -10.35
N ALA A 163 -15.76 16.08 -10.76
CA ALA A 163 -15.10 17.34 -11.09
C ALA A 163 -14.35 17.95 -9.89
N VAL A 164 -14.87 17.80 -8.67
CA VAL A 164 -14.17 18.25 -7.46
C VAL A 164 -12.99 17.33 -7.15
N LEU A 165 -13.18 16.01 -7.21
CA LEU A 165 -12.12 15.02 -6.97
C LEU A 165 -10.93 15.21 -7.91
N GLU A 166 -11.20 15.46 -9.19
CA GLU A 166 -10.18 15.69 -10.23
C GLU A 166 -9.44 17.02 -10.07
N SER A 167 -10.01 17.98 -9.30
CA SER A 167 -9.36 19.25 -8.96
C SER A 167 -8.60 19.23 -7.64
N LEU A 168 -8.65 18.13 -6.87
CA LEU A 168 -7.94 18.04 -5.60
C LEU A 168 -6.44 17.87 -5.84
N GLU A 169 -5.66 18.62 -5.08
CA GLU A 169 -4.19 18.53 -5.07
C GLU A 169 -3.69 18.33 -3.64
N PRO A 170 -2.60 17.59 -3.43
CA PRO A 170 -1.92 17.51 -2.14
C PRO A 170 -1.42 18.89 -1.71
N ALA A 171 -1.75 19.31 -0.49
CA ALA A 171 -1.47 20.65 0.01
C ALA A 171 -0.68 20.59 1.33
N ARG A 172 0.57 20.07 1.27
CA ARG A 172 1.41 19.83 2.47
C ARG A 172 1.79 21.14 3.17
N GLU A 173 1.87 22.23 2.42
CA GLU A 173 2.15 23.60 2.88
C GLU A 173 1.10 24.15 3.86
N LEU A 174 -0.09 23.55 3.93
CA LEU A 174 -1.11 23.88 4.93
C LEU A 174 -0.69 23.47 6.35
N LEU A 175 0.25 22.53 6.48
CA LEU A 175 0.79 22.08 7.76
C LEU A 175 1.97 22.97 8.16
N SER A 176 1.78 23.84 9.17
CA SER A 176 2.89 24.58 9.76
C SER A 176 3.51 23.79 10.92
N SER A 177 4.83 23.66 10.93
CA SER A 177 5.53 23.15 12.10
C SER A 177 5.71 24.26 13.13
N PRO A 178 5.38 24.03 14.43
CA PRO A 178 5.70 24.96 15.50
C PRO A 178 7.20 25.20 15.69
N SER A 179 8.05 24.34 15.11
CA SER A 179 9.50 24.31 15.35
C SER A 179 10.36 25.11 14.36
N ASN A 180 9.76 25.95 13.49
CA ASN A 180 10.46 26.64 12.39
C ASN A 180 11.21 25.70 11.42
N HIS A 181 10.93 24.39 11.45
CA HIS A 181 11.47 23.46 10.48
C HIS A 181 10.80 23.71 9.13
N THR A 182 11.58 24.23 8.18
CA THR A 182 11.17 24.53 6.81
C THR A 182 11.52 23.39 5.86
N ASP A 183 11.09 22.16 6.18
CA ASP A 183 11.17 21.08 5.20
C ASP A 183 10.16 21.37 4.08
N LYS A 184 10.59 22.18 3.12
CA LYS A 184 9.98 22.23 1.80
C LYS A 184 10.36 20.93 1.10
N SER A 185 9.47 19.93 1.15
CA SER A 185 9.52 18.87 0.14
C SER A 185 9.15 19.52 -1.18
N VAL A 186 10.17 19.76 -2.00
CA VAL A 186 10.09 20.28 -3.36
C VAL A 186 9.09 19.48 -4.18
N ASN A 187 7.93 20.06 -4.50
CA ASN A 187 7.43 19.90 -5.87
C ASN A 187 8.45 20.63 -6.73
N LYS A 188 9.13 19.93 -7.63
CA LYS A 188 10.25 20.50 -8.40
C LYS A 188 9.81 21.56 -9.44
N TYR A 189 8.52 21.91 -9.45
CA TYR A 189 7.92 22.80 -10.43
C TYR A 189 6.93 23.78 -9.76
N GLU A 190 7.48 24.78 -9.06
CA GLU A 190 6.90 26.14 -8.99
C GLU A 190 7.85 27.11 -9.72
#